data_AF-A0A2P4QQH3-F1
#
_entry.id   AF-A0A2P4QQH3-F1
#
_cell.length_a   1.000
_cell.length_b   1.000
_cell.length_c   1.000
_cell.angle_alpha   90.00
_cell.angle_beta   90.00
_cell.angle_gamma   90.00
#
_symmetry.space_group_name_H-M   'P 1'
#
loop_
_entity.id
_entity.type
_entity.pdbx_description
1 polymer ?
#
loop_
_entity_poly.entity_id
_entity_poly.type
_entity_poly.pdbx_seq_one_letter_code
_entity_poly.pdbx_strand_id
1 'polypeptide(L)'
;MERVPTLEQIENSVQVLENKIIADHQKIAKELEPLIEFIDFRRIQGLILVDIIEPLEIVPTKIILNVYRYNTKSINSDRNYIRGVPIYFNYIWDDTACGSKLIIEDNGK
;
A
#
# COMPACT_ATOMS: atom_id res chain seq x y z
N MET A 1 44.85 2.08 9.85
CA MET A 1 44.24 2.05 8.50
C MET A 1 43.04 1.13 8.58
N GLU A 2 41.84 1.67 8.40
CA GLU A 2 40.65 0.84 8.22
C GLU A 2 40.76 0.10 6.87
N ARG A 3 40.49 -1.21 6.85
CA ARG A 3 40.51 -2.02 5.64
C ARG A 3 39.22 -1.76 4.86
N VAL A 4 39.35 -1.46 3.57
CA VAL A 4 38.21 -1.33 2.65
C VAL A 4 37.57 -2.72 2.47
N PRO A 5 36.23 -2.84 2.52
CA PRO A 5 35.54 -4.12 2.36
C PRO A 5 35.81 -4.76 1.00
N THR A 6 35.82 -6.09 0.95
CA THR A 6 35.96 -6.84 -0.31
C THR A 6 34.65 -6.89 -1.09
N LEU A 7 34.73 -7.12 -2.41
CA LEU A 7 33.56 -7.21 -3.30
C LEU A 7 32.52 -8.21 -2.78
N GLU A 8 32.94 -9.41 -2.36
CA GLU A 8 32.06 -10.42 -1.75
C GLU A 8 31.34 -9.90 -0.49
N GLN A 9 32.00 -9.08 0.34
CA GLN A 9 31.36 -8.53 1.54
C GLN A 9 30.29 -7.50 1.18
N ILE A 10 30.51 -6.73 0.12
CA ILE A 10 29.53 -5.75 -0.40
C ILE A 10 28.32 -6.49 -0.99
N GLU A 11 28.55 -7.49 -1.84
CA GLU A 11 27.47 -8.28 -2.46
C GLU A 11 26.62 -9.02 -1.42
N ASN A 12 27.25 -9.66 -0.44
CA ASN A 12 26.53 -10.31 0.66
C ASN A 12 25.72 -9.31 1.49
N SER A 13 26.24 -8.09 1.72
CA SER A 13 25.52 -7.05 2.46
C SER A 13 24.30 -6.53 1.70
N VAL A 14 24.41 -6.38 0.37
CA VAL A 14 23.29 -6.00 -0.50
C VAL A 14 22.22 -7.08 -0.51
N GLN A 15 22.59 -8.35 -0.67
CA GLN A 15 21.63 -9.46 -0.63
C GLN A 15 20.92 -9.57 0.72
N VAL A 16 21.64 -9.39 1.84
CA VAL A 16 21.02 -9.39 3.19
C VAL A 16 20.03 -8.24 3.34
N LEU A 17 20.36 -7.05 2.82
CA LEU A 17 19.47 -5.89 2.85
C LEU A 17 18.21 -6.12 1.99
N GLU A 18 18.38 -6.64 0.76
CA GLU A 18 17.27 -6.99 -0.14
C GLU A 18 16.35 -8.02 0.51
N ASN A 19 16.90 -9.10 1.08
CA ASN A 19 16.12 -10.12 1.77
C ASN A 19 15.33 -9.56 2.95
N LYS A 20 15.92 -8.60 3.69
CA LYS A 20 15.23 -7.92 4.79
C LYS A 20 14.07 -7.06 4.30
N ILE A 21 14.28 -6.27 3.24
CA ILE A 21 13.23 -5.45 2.62
C ILE A 21 12.08 -6.33 2.12
N ILE A 22 12.39 -7.45 1.46
CA ILE A 22 11.40 -8.43 0.99
C ILE A 22 10.60 -9.00 2.18
N ALA A 23 11.27 -9.40 3.26
CA ALA A 23 10.61 -9.93 4.45
C ALA A 23 9.68 -8.88 5.10
N ASP A 24 10.09 -7.62 5.14
CA ASP A 24 9.29 -6.51 5.67
C ASP A 24 8.06 -6.25 4.79
N HIS A 25 8.19 -6.29 3.46
CA HIS A 25 7.07 -6.15 2.52
C HIS A 25 6.05 -7.29 2.67
N GLN A 26 6.50 -8.53 2.79
CA GLN A 26 5.62 -9.69 3.00
C GLN A 26 4.84 -9.58 4.32
N LYS A 27 5.45 -9.04 5.37
CA LYS A 27 4.77 -8.76 6.63
C LYS A 27 3.69 -7.70 6.45
N ILE A 28 4.01 -6.60 5.77
CA ILE A 28 3.04 -5.53 5.48
C ILE A 28 1.88 -6.06 4.63
N ALA A 29 2.17 -6.88 3.60
CA ALA A 29 1.15 -7.46 2.73
C ALA A 29 0.14 -8.32 3.53
N LYS A 30 0.62 -9.11 4.50
CA LYS A 30 -0.25 -9.93 5.38
C LYS A 30 -1.14 -9.08 6.28
N GLU A 31 -0.59 -8.02 6.87
CA GLU A 31 -1.37 -7.10 7.70
C GLU A 31 -2.38 -6.29 6.86
N LEU A 32 -2.02 -5.98 5.61
CA LEU A 32 -2.87 -5.24 4.69
C LEU A 32 -3.98 -6.10 4.10
N GLU A 33 -3.77 -7.41 3.92
CA GLU A 33 -4.71 -8.35 3.29
C GLU A 33 -6.19 -8.16 3.71
N PRO A 34 -6.55 -8.13 5.02
CA PRO A 34 -7.94 -7.90 5.44
C PRO A 34 -8.46 -6.50 5.14
N LEU A 35 -7.58 -5.51 4.94
CA LEU A 35 -7.97 -4.12 4.67
C LEU A 35 -8.18 -3.85 3.18
N ILE A 36 -7.61 -4.68 2.30
CA ILE A 36 -7.61 -4.46 0.84
C ILE A 36 -9.03 -4.34 0.28
N GLU A 37 -10.01 -5.07 0.83
CA GLU A 37 -11.40 -5.02 0.37
C GLU A 37 -12.09 -3.67 0.62
N PHE A 38 -11.62 -2.91 1.62
CA PHE A 38 -12.16 -1.61 2.00
C PHE A 38 -11.51 -0.45 1.25
N ILE A 39 -10.43 -0.71 0.50
CA ILE A 39 -9.68 0.31 -0.24
C ILE A 39 -10.14 0.35 -1.70
N ASP A 40 -10.80 1.44 -2.12
CA ASP A 40 -11.08 1.67 -3.54
C ASP A 40 -9.83 2.21 -4.26
N PHE A 41 -8.96 1.31 -4.71
CA PHE A 41 -7.74 1.64 -5.46
C PHE A 41 -7.99 2.47 -6.72
N ARG A 42 -9.20 2.45 -7.29
CA ARG A 42 -9.55 3.29 -8.47
C ARG A 42 -9.58 4.78 -8.14
N ARG A 43 -9.57 5.14 -6.85
CA ARG A 43 -9.54 6.54 -6.39
C ARG A 43 -8.12 7.05 -6.12
N ILE A 44 -7.12 6.16 -6.19
CA ILE A 44 -5.72 6.52 -5.99
C ILE A 44 -5.18 7.10 -7.31
N GLN A 45 -4.35 8.14 -7.20
CA GLN A 45 -3.64 8.72 -8.35
C GLN A 45 -2.86 7.64 -9.10
N GLY A 46 -2.98 7.63 -10.43
CA GLY A 46 -2.25 6.68 -11.28
C GLY A 46 -0.75 6.67 -11.02
N LEU A 47 -0.14 7.84 -10.82
CA LEU A 47 1.28 7.98 -10.47
C LEU A 47 1.61 7.28 -9.14
N ILE A 48 0.77 7.40 -8.12
CA ILE A 48 0.99 6.72 -6.83
C ILE A 48 0.84 5.20 -6.98
N LEU A 49 -0.06 4.73 -7.84
CA LEU A 49 -0.20 3.30 -8.12
C LEU A 49 1.08 2.75 -8.79
N VAL A 50 1.57 3.42 -9.84
CA VAL A 50 2.71 2.98 -10.64
C VAL A 50 4.04 3.12 -9.90
N ASP A 51 4.26 4.25 -9.23
CA ASP A 51 5.58 4.57 -8.68
C ASP A 51 5.77 4.04 -7.25
N ILE A 52 4.68 3.70 -6.55
CA ILE A 52 4.72 3.32 -5.13
C ILE A 52 4.02 1.98 -4.87
N ILE A 53 2.74 1.85 -5.18
CA ILE A 53 1.96 0.68 -4.72
C ILE A 53 2.32 -0.59 -5.48
N GLU A 54 2.44 -0.53 -6.81
CA GLU A 54 2.79 -1.68 -7.64
C GLU A 54 4.21 -2.22 -7.33
N PRO A 55 5.27 -1.40 -7.24
CA PRO A 55 6.62 -1.87 -6.91
C PRO A 55 6.77 -2.48 -5.51
N LEU A 56 5.90 -2.12 -4.57
CA LEU A 56 5.93 -2.65 -3.21
C LEU A 56 5.38 -4.08 -3.12
N GLU A 57 4.63 -4.56 -4.13
CA GLU A 57 4.03 -5.89 -4.18
C GLU A 57 3.15 -6.23 -2.95
N ILE A 58 2.67 -5.21 -2.23
CA ILE A 58 1.82 -5.35 -1.03
C ILE A 58 0.33 -5.56 -1.35
N VAL A 59 -0.06 -5.45 -2.62
CA VAL A 59 -1.43 -5.63 -3.10
C VAL A 59 -1.42 -6.69 -4.21
N PRO A 60 -2.38 -7.63 -4.25
CA PRO A 60 -2.46 -8.62 -5.31
C PRO A 60 -2.47 -7.99 -6.71
N THR A 61 -1.63 -8.49 -7.61
CA THR A 61 -1.48 -8.01 -9.00
C THR A 61 -2.83 -7.93 -9.74
N LYS A 62 -3.76 -8.86 -9.46
CA LYS A 62 -5.10 -8.87 -10.05
C LYS A 62 -5.88 -7.58 -9.76
N ILE A 63 -5.72 -7.01 -8.57
CA ILE A 63 -6.38 -5.76 -8.17
C ILE A 63 -5.80 -4.59 -8.95
N ILE A 64 -4.47 -4.46 -8.98
CA ILE A 64 -3.76 -3.41 -9.73
C ILE A 64 -4.12 -3.44 -11.22
N LEU A 65 -4.09 -4.62 -11.84
CA LEU A 65 -4.44 -4.80 -13.25
C LEU A 65 -5.90 -4.38 -13.55
N ASN A 66 -6.83 -4.68 -12.64
CA ASN A 66 -8.23 -4.27 -12.79
C ASN A 66 -8.39 -2.75 -12.68
N VAL A 67 -7.61 -2.10 -11.81
CA VAL A 67 -7.58 -0.63 -11.68
C VAL A 67 -7.03 0.01 -12.95
N TYR A 68 -5.93 -0.49 -13.51
CA TYR A 68 -5.40 -0.01 -14.78
C TYR A 68 -6.41 -0.14 -15.91
N ARG A 69 -7.05 -1.30 -16.06
CA ARG A 69 -8.12 -1.50 -17.06
C ARG A 69 -9.29 -0.55 -16.87
N TYR A 70 -9.68 -0.28 -15.62
CA TYR A 70 -10.74 0.68 -15.31
C TYR A 70 -10.34 2.10 -15.72
N ASN A 71 -9.14 2.55 -15.31
CA ASN A 71 -8.63 3.88 -15.61
C ASN A 71 -8.45 4.09 -17.12
N THR A 72 -7.91 3.10 -17.84
CA THR A 72 -7.79 3.16 -19.31
C THR A 72 -9.13 3.26 -20.02
N LYS A 73 -10.19 2.59 -19.50
CA LYS A 73 -11.56 2.70 -20.05
C LYS A 73 -12.23 4.02 -19.69
N SER A 74 -11.89 4.59 -18.53
CA SER A 74 -12.50 5.79 -17.98
C SER A 74 -11.74 7.05 -18.43
N ILE A 75 -11.70 7.28 -19.74
CA ILE A 75 -10.86 8.31 -20.41
C ILE A 75 -11.06 9.75 -19.88
N ASN A 76 -12.14 10.05 -19.14
CA ASN A 76 -12.48 11.41 -18.70
C ASN A 76 -13.12 11.53 -17.31
N SER A 77 -13.02 10.52 -16.44
CA SER A 77 -13.51 10.73 -15.08
C SER A 77 -12.40 11.43 -14.30
N ASP A 78 -12.44 12.76 -14.24
CA ASP A 78 -11.85 13.60 -13.19
C ASP A 78 -12.47 13.20 -11.83
N ARG A 79 -12.36 11.93 -11.45
CA ARG A 79 -12.65 11.49 -10.10
C ARG A 79 -11.59 12.16 -9.26
N ASN A 80 -11.97 13.30 -8.68
CA ASN A 80 -11.19 14.03 -7.71
C ASN A 80 -10.48 13.03 -6.80
N TYR A 81 -9.17 13.19 -6.68
CA TYR A 81 -8.30 12.39 -5.84
C TYR A 81 -8.61 12.69 -4.37
N ILE A 82 -9.78 12.28 -3.89
CA ILE A 82 -10.16 12.52 -2.50
C ILE A 82 -9.45 11.44 -1.67
N ARG A 83 -8.30 11.81 -1.08
CA ARG A 83 -7.82 11.17 0.16
C ARG A 83 -8.56 11.87 1.30
N GLY A 84 -9.36 11.12 2.05
CA GLY A 84 -10.08 11.62 3.22
C GLY A 84 -11.44 12.25 2.90
N VAL A 85 -12.47 11.73 3.57
CA VAL A 85 -13.87 12.21 3.73
C VAL A 85 -14.53 12.86 2.48
N PRO A 86 -15.58 12.23 1.89
CA PRO A 86 -16.39 12.90 0.87
C PRO A 86 -17.02 14.17 1.45
N ILE A 87 -17.04 15.25 0.66
CA ILE A 87 -17.50 16.61 1.00
C ILE A 87 -18.93 16.66 1.61
N TYR A 88 -19.67 15.55 1.62
CA TYR A 88 -21.08 15.44 2.03
C TYR A 88 -21.38 14.47 3.17
N PHE A 89 -20.42 14.06 4.00
CA PHE A 89 -20.75 13.26 5.18
C PHE A 89 -20.26 13.89 6.49
N ASN A 90 -21.19 14.07 7.42
CA ASN A 90 -20.98 14.49 8.82
C ASN A 90 -20.28 13.40 9.66
N TYR A 91 -19.25 12.74 9.13
CA TYR A 91 -18.44 11.82 9.91
C TYR A 91 -17.29 12.61 10.53
N ILE A 92 -17.32 12.73 11.85
CA ILE A 92 -16.22 13.30 12.63
C ILE A 92 -15.28 12.16 12.97
N TRP A 93 -13.99 12.37 12.69
CA TRP A 93 -12.96 11.44 13.13
C TRP A 93 -12.93 11.44 14.66
N ASP A 94 -13.21 10.29 15.28
CA ASP A 94 -13.19 10.16 16.73
C ASP A 94 -11.75 9.95 17.21
N ASP A 95 -11.09 11.05 17.59
CA ASP A 95 -9.75 11.03 18.16
C ASP A 95 -9.66 10.22 19.46
N THR A 96 -10.78 9.95 20.14
CA THR A 96 -10.81 9.15 21.37
C THR A 96 -10.85 7.64 21.10
N ALA A 97 -11.25 7.23 19.90
CA ALA A 97 -11.24 5.84 19.45
C ALA A 97 -10.00 5.49 18.60
N CYS A 98 -9.07 6.43 18.41
CA CYS A 98 -7.85 6.17 17.63
C CYS A 98 -6.80 5.38 18.43
N GLY A 99 -5.99 4.56 17.74
CA GLY A 99 -4.84 3.85 18.31
C GLY A 99 -4.97 2.32 18.32
N SER A 100 -4.08 1.65 19.07
CA SER A 100 -3.89 0.19 19.09
C SER A 100 -5.07 -0.64 19.61
N LYS A 101 -6.22 0.00 19.87
CA LYS A 101 -7.47 -0.63 20.31
C LYS A 101 -8.52 -0.68 19.20
N LEU A 102 -8.13 -0.42 17.96
CA LEU A 102 -9.02 -0.57 16.81
C LEU A 102 -9.42 -2.04 16.68
N ILE A 103 -10.69 -2.34 16.92
CA ILE A 103 -11.26 -3.67 16.71
C ILE A 103 -11.92 -3.67 15.34
N ILE A 104 -11.39 -4.48 14.42
CA ILE A 104 -11.97 -4.69 13.10
C ILE A 104 -12.77 -5.99 13.19
N GLU A 105 -14.09 -5.88 13.16
CA GLU A 105 -15.01 -7.02 13.21
C GLU A 105 -15.67 -7.17 11.84
N ASP A 106 -15.84 -8.41 11.36
CA ASP A 106 -16.53 -8.65 10.10
C ASP A 106 -18.05 -8.53 10.34
N ASN A 107 -18.56 -7.32 10.17
CA ASN A 107 -19.98 -7.01 10.36
C ASN A 107 -20.51 -7.37 11.76
N GLY A 108 -19.67 -7.23 12.80
CA GLY A 108 -20.03 -7.56 14.19
C GLY A 108 -19.87 -9.03 14.56
N LYS A 109 -19.00 -9.78 13.85
CA LYS A 109 -18.57 -11.13 14.20
C LYS A 109 -17.08 -11.22 14.47
#